data_AF-A0A354G3L4-F1
#
_entry.id   AF-A0A354G3L4-F1
#
_cell.length_a   1.000
_cell.length_b   1.000
_cell.length_c   1.000
_cell.angle_alpha   90.00
_cell.angle_beta   90.00
_cell.angle_gamma   90.00
#
_symmetry.space_group_name_H-M   'P 1'
#
loop_
_entity.id
_entity.type
_entity.pdbx_description
1 polymer ?
#
loop_
_entity_poly.entity_id
_entity_poly.type
_entity_poly.pdbx_seq_one_letter_code
_entity_poly.pdbx_strand_id
1 'polypeptide(L)'
;MYQQILDKLFGMQLQVLTVVLVCTVIFVILRFKKTRQIFSGIADGKMSLKAVALAVMWIIANAGLEELISRLPLILVFDRVDATAWLGIIYSSFLFALMHGPRHKSLAEEFTSSKNSELPLQGRTVFSNIARIVGFVIAGAAGALFGYLGITTQNLIVSWTAHVLWNVLFVFVFPIVFVSLASVLTWIISIIPERKHGC
;
A
#
# COMPACT_ATOMS: atom_id res chain seq x y z
N MET A 1 -4.32 -42.11 -16.33
CA MET A 1 -3.03 -41.66 -15.75
C MET A 1 -2.87 -40.14 -15.85
N TYR A 2 -3.05 -39.52 -17.01
CA TYR A 2 -2.92 -38.07 -17.20
C TYR A 2 -3.89 -37.23 -16.32
N GLN A 3 -5.17 -37.60 -16.27
CA GLN A 3 -6.16 -36.92 -15.41
C GLN A 3 -5.80 -36.94 -13.91
N GLN A 4 -5.32 -38.07 -13.39
CA GLN A 4 -4.93 -38.20 -11.98
C GLN A 4 -3.70 -37.35 -11.61
N ILE A 5 -2.80 -37.10 -12.56
CA ILE A 5 -1.65 -36.22 -12.37
C ILE A 5 -2.12 -34.76 -12.35
N LEU A 6 -3.02 -34.39 -13.26
CA LEU A 6 -3.63 -33.05 -13.28
C LEU A 6 -4.44 -32.78 -12.01
N ASP A 7 -5.27 -33.72 -11.55
CA ASP A 7 -6.07 -33.55 -10.33
C ASP A 7 -5.20 -33.38 -9.07
N LYS A 8 -4.06 -34.07 -9.00
CA LYS A 8 -3.09 -33.88 -7.92
C LYS A 8 -2.38 -32.52 -7.98
N LEU A 9 -1.97 -32.09 -9.17
CA LEU A 9 -1.31 -30.80 -9.39
C LEU A 9 -2.26 -29.64 -9.06
N PHE A 10 -3.49 -29.68 -9.58
CA PHE A 10 -4.53 -28.69 -9.27
C PHE A 10 -4.93 -28.72 -7.80
N GLY A 11 -5.04 -29.91 -7.20
CA GLY A 11 -5.35 -30.06 -5.78
C GLY A 11 -4.28 -29.43 -4.87
N MET A 12 -3.00 -29.66 -5.15
CA MET A 12 -1.89 -29.06 -4.40
C MET A 12 -1.85 -27.54 -4.57
N GLN A 13 -2.04 -27.04 -5.79
CA GLN A 13 -2.09 -25.59 -6.05
C GLN A 13 -3.25 -24.92 -5.31
N LEU A 14 -4.44 -25.54 -5.30
CA LEU A 14 -5.61 -25.03 -4.61
C LEU A 14 -5.43 -25.01 -3.08
N GLN A 15 -4.79 -26.05 -2.53
CA GLN A 15 -4.47 -26.12 -1.10
C GLN A 15 -3.48 -25.02 -0.69
N VAL A 16 -2.41 -24.82 -1.47
CA VAL A 16 -1.44 -23.75 -1.24
C VAL A 16 -2.12 -22.37 -1.30
N LEU A 17 -2.95 -22.13 -2.32
CA LEU A 17 -3.71 -20.88 -2.45
C LEU A 17 -4.67 -20.66 -1.27
N THR A 18 -5.31 -21.72 -0.78
CA THR A 18 -6.24 -21.65 0.35
C THR A 18 -5.51 -21.34 1.65
N VAL A 19 -4.36 -21.97 1.92
CA VAL A 19 -3.54 -21.69 3.11
C VAL A 19 -3.04 -20.25 3.08
N VAL A 20 -2.54 -19.79 1.94
CA VAL A 20 -2.11 -18.39 1.73
C VAL A 20 -3.27 -17.44 2.03
N LEU A 21 -4.46 -17.70 1.48
CA LEU A 21 -5.64 -16.88 1.71
C LEU A 21 -6.03 -16.82 3.20
N VAL A 22 -6.06 -17.96 3.90
CA VAL A 22 -6.38 -18.03 5.33
C VAL A 22 -5.34 -17.27 6.17
N CYS A 23 -4.05 -17.46 5.89
CA CYS A 23 -2.98 -16.70 6.54
C CYS A 23 -3.10 -15.19 6.27
N THR A 24 -3.51 -14.80 5.06
CA THR A 24 -3.81 -13.40 4.69
C THR A 24 -4.92 -12.83 5.57
N VAL A 25 -6.05 -13.52 5.67
CA VAL A 25 -7.22 -13.06 6.44
C VAL A 25 -6.87 -12.90 7.92
N ILE A 26 -6.21 -13.91 8.52
CA ILE A 26 -5.79 -13.86 9.91
C ILE A 26 -4.82 -12.70 10.14
N PHE A 27 -3.85 -12.51 9.24
CA PHE A 27 -2.88 -11.42 9.32
C PHE A 27 -3.57 -10.05 9.27
N VAL A 28 -4.51 -9.85 8.34
CA VAL A 28 -5.28 -8.61 8.25
C VAL A 28 -5.99 -8.31 9.57
N ILE A 29 -6.65 -9.32 10.18
CA ILE A 29 -7.35 -9.17 11.47
C ILE A 29 -6.37 -8.76 12.58
N LEU A 30 -5.22 -9.40 12.69
CA LEU A 30 -4.22 -9.11 13.74
C LEU A 30 -3.55 -7.75 13.55
N ARG A 31 -3.26 -7.38 12.30
CA ARG A 31 -2.65 -6.10 11.92
C ARG A 31 -3.53 -4.92 12.31
N PHE A 32 -4.84 -5.01 12.11
CA PHE A 32 -5.79 -3.94 12.46
C PHE A 32 -5.81 -3.64 13.96
N LYS A 33 -5.73 -4.67 14.82
CA LYS A 33 -5.74 -4.46 16.29
C LYS A 33 -4.47 -3.79 16.82
N LYS A 34 -3.29 -4.23 16.35
CA LYS A 34 -2.00 -3.80 16.91
C LYS A 34 -1.50 -2.46 16.37
N THR A 35 -1.80 -2.15 15.10
CA THR A 35 -1.43 -0.86 14.49
C THR A 35 -2.12 0.31 15.20
N ARG A 36 -3.39 0.15 15.60
CA ARG A 36 -4.15 1.19 16.31
C ARG A 36 -3.52 1.56 17.66
N GLN A 37 -2.97 0.58 18.38
CA GLN A 37 -2.35 0.79 19.70
C GLN A 37 -0.97 1.46 19.62
N ILE A 38 -0.17 1.13 18.60
CA ILE A 38 1.17 1.71 18.46
C ILE A 38 1.07 3.18 18.04
N PHE A 39 0.17 3.50 17.11
CA PHE A 39 0.03 4.87 16.58
C PHE A 39 -0.75 5.82 17.50
N SER A 40 -1.62 5.32 18.39
CA SER A 40 -2.26 6.19 19.40
C SER A 40 -1.25 6.83 20.35
N GLY A 41 -0.17 6.12 20.71
CA GLY A 41 0.90 6.69 21.55
C GLY A 41 1.80 7.70 20.82
N ILE A 42 1.82 7.70 19.49
CA ILE A 42 2.56 8.67 18.67
C ILE A 42 1.77 9.98 18.56
N ALA A 43 0.43 9.91 18.47
CA ALA A 43 -0.46 11.07 18.40
C ALA A 43 -0.41 11.95 19.67
N ASP A 44 -0.06 11.38 20.82
CA ASP A 44 0.05 12.11 22.09
C ASP A 44 1.34 12.94 22.25
N GLY A 45 2.14 13.09 21.19
CA GLY A 45 3.32 13.98 21.14
C GLY A 45 4.53 13.53 21.96
N LYS A 46 4.45 12.37 22.63
CA LYS A 46 5.54 11.79 23.43
C LYS A 46 6.38 10.81 22.61
N MET A 47 7.05 11.28 21.56
CA MET A 47 7.94 10.41 20.78
C MET A 47 9.26 10.15 21.53
N SER A 48 9.28 9.09 22.33
CA SER A 48 10.53 8.50 22.81
C SER A 48 11.25 7.77 21.67
N LEU A 49 12.58 7.71 21.71
CA LEU A 49 13.39 6.92 20.76
C LEU A 49 12.90 5.46 20.65
N LYS A 50 12.40 4.89 21.75
CA LYS A 50 11.82 3.55 21.79
C LYS A 50 10.55 3.44 20.94
N ALA A 51 9.68 4.45 20.94
CA ALA A 51 8.46 4.46 20.15
C ALA A 51 8.78 4.55 18.64
N VAL A 52 9.75 5.39 18.27
CA VAL A 52 10.23 5.50 16.88
C VAL A 52 10.85 4.17 16.41
N ALA A 53 11.71 3.56 17.23
CA ALA A 53 12.32 2.27 16.92
C ALA A 53 11.25 1.16 16.76
N LEU A 54 10.24 1.13 17.63
CA LEU A 54 9.13 0.17 17.52
C LEU A 54 8.32 0.38 16.24
N ALA A 55 8.05 1.64 15.86
CA ALA A 55 7.35 1.97 14.63
C ALA A 55 8.14 1.53 13.38
N VAL A 56 9.46 1.78 13.36
CA VAL A 56 10.34 1.34 12.26
C VAL A 56 10.39 -0.18 12.16
N MET A 57 10.60 -0.89 13.29
CA MET A 57 10.56 -2.35 13.31
C MET A 57 9.22 -2.90 12.83
N TRP A 58 8.11 -2.26 13.23
CA TRP A 58 6.78 -2.63 12.76
C TRP A 58 6.64 -2.45 11.25
N ILE A 59 7.09 -1.32 10.68
CA ILE A 59 7.07 -1.08 9.22
C ILE A 59 7.84 -2.18 8.48
N ILE A 60 9.04 -2.51 8.94
CA ILE A 60 9.92 -3.52 8.31
C ILE A 60 9.30 -4.92 8.39
N ALA A 61 8.88 -5.33 9.58
CA ALA A 61 8.28 -6.66 9.81
C ALA A 61 6.97 -6.82 9.04
N ASN A 62 6.16 -5.76 9.00
CA ASN A 62 4.89 -5.77 8.32
C ASN A 62 5.05 -5.88 6.79
N ALA A 63 6.03 -5.18 6.20
CA ALA A 63 6.35 -5.35 4.79
C ALA A 63 6.80 -6.79 4.49
N GLY A 64 7.60 -7.40 5.37
CA GLY A 64 8.05 -8.79 5.20
C GLY A 64 6.90 -9.78 5.18
N LEU A 65 5.94 -9.62 6.08
CA LEU A 65 4.74 -10.47 6.13
C LEU A 65 3.86 -10.29 4.89
N GLU A 66 3.67 -9.06 4.42
CA GLU A 66 2.91 -8.80 3.20
C GLU A 66 3.54 -9.45 1.97
N GLU A 67 4.86 -9.36 1.83
CA GLU A 67 5.56 -10.00 0.71
C GLU A 67 5.54 -11.54 0.83
N LEU A 68 5.69 -12.08 2.04
CA LEU A 68 5.59 -13.53 2.27
C LEU A 68 4.23 -14.06 1.82
N ILE A 69 3.16 -13.33 2.09
CA ILE A 69 1.81 -13.72 1.73
C ILE A 69 1.54 -13.51 0.23
N SER A 70 1.97 -12.37 -0.32
CA SER A 70 1.58 -11.93 -1.66
C SER A 70 2.51 -12.43 -2.77
N ARG A 71 3.80 -12.63 -2.46
CA ARG A 71 4.85 -12.92 -3.46
C ARG A 71 5.43 -14.30 -3.36
N LEU A 72 5.62 -14.85 -2.15
CA LEU A 72 6.17 -16.21 -2.05
C LEU A 72 5.38 -17.23 -2.89
N PRO A 73 4.04 -17.20 -2.95
CA PRO A 73 3.30 -18.10 -3.83
C PRO A 73 3.59 -17.89 -5.32
N LEU A 74 3.78 -16.63 -5.75
CA LEU A 74 4.15 -16.34 -7.13
C LEU A 74 5.56 -16.86 -7.46
N ILE A 75 6.51 -16.66 -6.55
CA ILE A 75 7.89 -17.13 -6.71
C ILE A 75 7.94 -18.66 -6.79
N LEU A 76 7.16 -19.36 -5.94
CA LEU A 76 7.14 -20.82 -5.91
C LEU A 76 6.42 -21.46 -7.11
N VAL A 77 5.48 -20.73 -7.73
CA VAL A 77 4.68 -21.26 -8.86
C VAL A 77 5.29 -20.90 -10.21
N PHE A 78 5.99 -19.77 -10.32
CA PHE A 78 6.53 -19.26 -11.58
C PHE A 78 8.05 -19.12 -11.54
N ASP A 79 8.74 -19.88 -12.40
CA ASP A 79 10.20 -19.81 -12.54
C ASP A 79 10.67 -18.59 -13.38
N ARG A 80 9.76 -17.99 -14.16
CA ARG A 80 10.04 -16.83 -15.03
C ARG A 80 8.77 -16.01 -15.28
N VAL A 81 8.96 -14.77 -15.72
CA VAL A 81 7.85 -13.88 -16.10
C VAL A 81 7.38 -14.22 -17.52
N ASP A 82 6.29 -14.97 -17.62
CA ASP A 82 5.56 -15.22 -18.87
C ASP A 82 4.12 -14.69 -18.80
N ALA A 83 3.31 -14.93 -19.84
CA ALA A 83 1.93 -14.46 -19.90
C ALA A 83 1.07 -14.98 -18.74
N THR A 84 1.30 -16.21 -18.27
CA THR A 84 0.58 -16.81 -17.15
C THR A 84 1.03 -16.19 -15.83
N ALA A 85 2.34 -15.96 -15.66
CA ALA A 85 2.89 -15.28 -14.50
C ALA A 85 2.30 -13.87 -14.33
N TRP A 86 2.09 -13.14 -15.44
CA TRP A 86 1.44 -11.83 -15.41
C TRP A 86 0.02 -11.87 -14.85
N LEU A 87 -0.76 -12.92 -15.13
CA LEU A 87 -2.10 -13.09 -14.53
C LEU A 87 -1.99 -13.25 -13.01
N GLY A 88 -1.03 -14.03 -12.53
CA GLY A 88 -0.74 -14.18 -11.11
C GLY A 88 -0.29 -12.87 -10.46
N ILE A 89 0.60 -12.12 -11.12
CA ILE A 89 1.05 -10.79 -10.69
C ILE A 89 -0.16 -9.86 -10.56
N ILE A 90 -1.01 -9.75 -11.59
CA ILE A 90 -2.17 -8.86 -11.59
C ILE A 90 -3.13 -9.22 -10.45
N TYR A 91 -3.43 -10.51 -10.27
CA TYR A 91 -4.31 -10.98 -9.20
C TYR A 91 -3.76 -10.63 -7.81
N SER A 92 -2.49 -10.96 -7.57
CA SER A 92 -1.83 -10.64 -6.30
C SER A 92 -1.73 -9.12 -6.06
N SER A 93 -1.52 -8.33 -7.12
CA SER A 93 -1.46 -6.87 -7.04
C SER A 93 -2.82 -6.24 -6.72
N PHE A 94 -3.90 -6.82 -7.25
CA PHE A 94 -5.25 -6.41 -6.93
C PHE A 94 -5.58 -6.69 -5.45
N LEU A 95 -5.24 -7.88 -4.95
CA LEU A 95 -5.39 -8.20 -3.52
C LEU A 95 -4.55 -7.28 -2.64
N PHE A 96 -3.32 -7.01 -3.05
CA PHE A 96 -2.43 -6.08 -2.37
C PHE A 96 -3.03 -4.67 -2.29
N ALA A 97 -3.60 -4.17 -3.38
CA ALA A 97 -4.28 -2.88 -3.41
C ALA A 97 -5.53 -2.85 -2.52
N LEU A 98 -6.31 -3.93 -2.48
CA LEU A 98 -7.48 -4.06 -1.58
C LEU A 98 -7.07 -4.01 -0.10
N MET A 99 -5.95 -4.63 0.28
CA MET A 99 -5.43 -4.56 1.66
C MET A 99 -5.02 -3.14 2.08
N HIS A 100 -4.69 -2.27 1.12
CA HIS A 100 -4.27 -0.89 1.37
C HIS A 100 -5.40 0.13 1.22
N GLY A 101 -6.45 -0.18 0.46
CA GLY A 101 -7.61 0.70 0.22
C GLY A 101 -8.26 1.33 1.46
N PRO A 102 -8.54 0.59 2.56
CA PRO A 102 -9.15 1.15 3.77
C PRO A 102 -8.29 2.20 4.48
N ARG A 103 -6.95 2.16 4.34
CA ARG A 103 -6.05 3.11 5.00
C ARG A 103 -6.09 4.51 4.40
N HIS A 104 -6.32 4.60 3.09
CA HIS A 104 -6.40 5.88 2.41
C HIS A 104 -7.64 6.69 2.82
N LYS A 105 -8.70 6.01 3.28
CA LYS A 105 -9.90 6.65 3.83
C LYS A 105 -9.61 7.39 5.13
N SER A 106 -8.87 6.78 6.07
CA SER A 106 -8.59 7.43 7.36
C SER A 106 -7.69 8.65 7.21
N LEU A 107 -6.69 8.60 6.31
CA LEU A 107 -5.82 9.75 6.03
C LEU A 107 -6.61 10.89 5.37
N ALA A 108 -7.45 10.61 4.37
CA ALA A 108 -8.27 11.63 3.73
C ALA A 108 -9.28 12.26 4.72
N GLU A 109 -9.86 11.46 5.62
CA GLU A 109 -10.74 11.95 6.68
C GLU A 109 -9.98 12.77 7.73
N GLU A 110 -8.75 12.40 8.09
CA GLU A 110 -7.91 13.15 9.02
C GLU A 110 -7.52 14.53 8.44
N PHE A 111 -7.13 14.59 7.17
CA PHE A 111 -6.84 15.85 6.46
C PHE A 111 -8.08 16.74 6.29
N THR A 112 -9.26 16.16 6.08
CA THR A 112 -10.51 16.93 5.90
C THR A 112 -11.25 17.24 7.21
N SER A 113 -10.98 16.52 8.30
CA SER A 113 -11.58 16.75 9.62
C SER A 113 -10.90 17.86 10.44
N SER A 114 -9.76 18.38 9.97
CA SER A 114 -9.18 19.61 10.53
C SER A 114 -10.25 20.70 10.54
N LYS A 115 -10.56 21.22 11.74
CA LYS A 115 -11.69 22.11 12.08
C LYS A 115 -11.81 23.39 11.22
N ASN A 116 -10.83 23.68 10.37
CA ASN A 116 -10.73 24.88 9.54
C ASN A 116 -10.93 24.63 8.04
N SER A 117 -11.33 23.43 7.60
CA SER A 117 -11.52 23.18 6.16
C SER A 117 -12.86 23.77 5.68
N GLU A 118 -12.80 24.89 4.95
CA GLU A 118 -13.94 25.57 4.28
C GLU A 118 -14.59 24.74 3.16
N LEU A 119 -14.11 23.53 2.91
CA LEU A 119 -14.64 22.66 1.86
C LEU A 119 -16.06 22.21 2.21
N PRO A 120 -17.06 22.48 1.33
CA PRO A 120 -18.42 22.00 1.52
C PRO A 120 -18.45 20.48 1.62
N LEU A 121 -19.41 19.94 2.37
CA LEU A 121 -19.56 18.50 2.66
C LEU A 121 -19.47 17.61 1.40
N GLN A 122 -19.97 18.10 0.27
CA GLN A 122 -19.94 17.42 -1.02
C GLN A 122 -18.55 17.40 -1.68
N GLY A 123 -17.73 18.43 -1.46
CA GLY A 123 -16.33 18.46 -1.91
C GLY A 123 -15.45 17.48 -1.13
N ARG A 124 -15.74 17.29 0.17
CA ARG A 124 -15.01 16.34 1.03
C ARG A 124 -15.21 14.87 0.60
N THR A 125 -16.42 14.49 0.20
CA THR A 125 -16.72 13.13 -0.26
C THR A 125 -16.11 12.81 -1.63
N VAL A 126 -16.07 13.79 -2.54
CA VAL A 126 -15.42 13.62 -3.84
C VAL A 126 -13.90 13.48 -3.67
N PHE A 127 -13.28 14.33 -2.87
CA PHE A 127 -11.83 14.26 -2.63
C PHE A 127 -11.41 12.95 -1.96
N SER A 128 -12.16 12.48 -0.96
CA SER A 128 -11.84 11.21 -0.28
C SER A 128 -11.99 10.00 -1.21
N ASN A 129 -12.98 10.01 -2.10
CA ASN A 129 -13.14 8.97 -3.13
C ASN A 129 -12.00 8.98 -4.15
N ILE A 130 -11.59 10.17 -4.62
CA ILE A 130 -10.44 10.30 -5.54
C ILE A 130 -9.17 9.80 -4.87
N ALA A 131 -8.88 10.24 -3.64
CA ALA A 131 -7.72 9.78 -2.87
C ALA A 131 -7.72 8.26 -2.67
N ARG A 132 -8.90 7.65 -2.46
CA ARG A 132 -9.05 6.19 -2.36
C ARG A 132 -8.71 5.49 -3.67
N ILE A 133 -9.21 5.99 -4.80
CA ILE A 133 -8.94 5.43 -6.13
C ILE A 133 -7.46 5.56 -6.47
N VAL A 134 -6.87 6.75 -6.27
CA VAL A 134 -5.45 7.01 -6.53
C VAL A 134 -4.58 6.11 -5.64
N GLY A 135 -4.88 6.01 -4.35
CA GLY A 135 -4.16 5.11 -3.43
C GLY A 135 -4.26 3.64 -3.85
N PHE A 136 -5.44 3.20 -4.30
CA PHE A 136 -5.64 1.85 -4.84
C PHE A 136 -4.79 1.60 -6.09
N VAL A 137 -4.77 2.53 -7.04
CA VAL A 137 -3.97 2.42 -8.28
C VAL A 137 -2.48 2.39 -7.97
N ILE A 138 -2.00 3.27 -7.09
CA ILE A 138 -0.59 3.32 -6.68
C ILE A 138 -0.19 2.01 -5.97
N ALA A 139 -1.01 1.52 -5.04
CA ALA A 139 -0.76 0.25 -4.36
C ALA A 139 -0.77 -0.93 -5.35
N GLY A 140 -1.69 -0.94 -6.33
CA GLY A 140 -1.73 -1.95 -7.38
C GLY A 140 -0.48 -1.93 -8.25
N ALA A 141 -0.02 -0.75 -8.68
CA ALA A 141 1.20 -0.61 -9.47
C ALA A 141 2.45 -1.04 -8.68
N ALA A 142 2.57 -0.65 -7.41
CA ALA A 142 3.64 -1.11 -6.53
C ALA A 142 3.59 -2.63 -6.34
N GLY A 143 2.39 -3.19 -6.14
CA GLY A 143 2.20 -4.62 -6.03
C GLY A 143 2.64 -5.38 -7.29
N ALA A 144 2.36 -4.83 -8.47
CA ALA A 144 2.76 -5.44 -9.75
C ALA A 144 4.29 -5.42 -9.91
N LEU A 145 4.92 -4.30 -9.54
CA LEU A 145 6.38 -4.17 -9.53
C LEU A 145 7.03 -5.19 -8.59
N PHE A 146 6.52 -5.35 -7.36
CA PHE A 146 7.04 -6.33 -6.40
C PHE A 146 6.82 -7.77 -6.88
N GLY A 147 5.67 -8.06 -7.49
CA GLY A 147 5.39 -9.32 -8.19
C GLY A 147 6.42 -9.65 -9.26
N TYR A 148 6.67 -8.69 -10.15
CA TYR A 148 7.67 -8.81 -11.22
C TYR A 148 9.08 -9.05 -10.67
N LEU A 149 9.51 -8.26 -9.67
CA LEU A 149 10.84 -8.40 -9.05
C LEU A 149 11.00 -9.75 -8.35
N GLY A 150 9.97 -10.21 -7.63
CA GLY A 150 9.99 -11.50 -6.96
C GLY A 150 10.23 -12.66 -7.94
N ILE A 151 9.46 -12.72 -9.04
CA ILE A 151 9.60 -13.78 -10.04
C ILE A 151 10.92 -13.64 -10.83
N THR A 152 11.31 -12.42 -11.22
CA THR A 152 12.52 -12.22 -12.03
C THR A 152 13.80 -12.56 -11.27
N THR A 153 13.85 -12.26 -9.97
CA THR A 153 15.03 -12.50 -9.14
C THR A 153 14.99 -13.82 -8.40
N GLN A 154 13.85 -14.51 -8.39
CA GLN A 154 13.59 -15.70 -7.58
C GLN A 154 13.98 -15.52 -6.11
N ASN A 155 13.85 -14.28 -5.61
CA ASN A 155 14.35 -13.89 -4.30
C ASN A 155 13.35 -12.98 -3.58
N LEU A 156 12.71 -13.54 -2.55
CA LEU A 156 11.74 -12.83 -1.72
C LEU A 156 12.38 -11.60 -1.02
N ILE A 157 13.66 -11.67 -0.68
CA ILE A 157 14.38 -10.57 0.00
C ILE A 157 14.42 -9.34 -0.90
N VAL A 158 14.60 -9.49 -2.21
CA VAL A 158 14.62 -8.35 -3.15
C VAL A 158 13.27 -7.65 -3.16
N SER A 159 12.18 -8.41 -3.26
CA SER A 159 10.82 -7.86 -3.22
C SER A 159 10.52 -7.17 -1.88
N TRP A 160 10.92 -7.81 -0.77
CA TRP A 160 10.81 -7.24 0.57
C TRP A 160 11.60 -5.96 0.76
N THR A 161 12.86 -5.90 0.33
CA THR A 161 13.67 -4.69 0.41
C THR A 161 13.05 -3.57 -0.44
N ALA A 162 12.58 -3.87 -1.65
CA ALA A 162 11.89 -2.89 -2.49
C ALA A 162 10.64 -2.33 -1.81
N HIS A 163 9.86 -3.18 -1.14
CA HIS A 163 8.68 -2.76 -0.40
C HIS A 163 9.01 -1.98 0.87
N VAL A 164 10.03 -2.37 1.64
CA VAL A 164 10.50 -1.57 2.80
C VAL A 164 10.94 -0.18 2.33
N LEU A 165 11.73 -0.11 1.25
CA LEU A 165 12.15 1.17 0.66
C LEU A 165 10.95 2.00 0.21
N TRP A 166 9.96 1.38 -0.44
CA TRP A 166 8.71 2.04 -0.81
C TRP A 166 8.00 2.66 0.40
N ASN A 167 7.88 1.92 1.50
CA ASN A 167 7.25 2.42 2.72
C ASN A 167 8.05 3.56 3.36
N VAL A 168 9.39 3.47 3.39
CA VAL A 168 10.27 4.53 3.88
C VAL A 168 10.11 5.79 3.01
N LEU A 169 10.16 5.66 1.68
CA LEU A 169 9.96 6.78 0.77
C LEU A 169 8.57 7.41 0.95
N PHE A 170 7.53 6.58 1.09
CA PHE A 170 6.17 7.07 1.29
C PHE A 170 5.98 7.81 2.62
N VAL A 171 6.62 7.35 3.70
CA VAL A 171 6.53 7.98 5.02
C VAL A 171 7.37 9.26 5.09
N PHE A 172 8.59 9.27 4.54
CA PHE A 172 9.53 10.37 4.75
C PHE A 172 9.66 11.32 3.56
N VAL A 173 9.65 10.83 2.32
CA VAL A 173 9.94 11.64 1.12
C VAL A 173 8.67 12.27 0.55
N PHE A 174 7.59 11.51 0.43
CA PHE A 174 6.36 12.02 -0.17
C PHE A 174 5.76 13.25 0.54
N PRO A 175 5.70 13.33 1.88
CA PRO A 175 5.22 14.53 2.56
C PRO A 175 6.07 15.77 2.23
N ILE A 176 7.40 15.61 2.19
CA ILE A 176 8.34 16.70 1.86
C ILE A 176 8.09 17.20 0.43
N VAL A 177 8.00 16.27 -0.52
CA VAL A 177 7.74 16.61 -1.93
C VAL A 177 6.38 17.30 -2.08
N PHE A 178 5.35 16.79 -1.41
CA PHE A 178 3.99 17.34 -1.50
C PHE A 178 3.90 18.76 -0.92
N VAL A 179 4.49 18.98 0.26
CA VAL A 179 4.58 20.31 0.89
C VAL A 179 5.37 21.27 0.00
N SER A 180 6.48 20.82 -0.60
CA SER A 180 7.29 21.64 -1.50
C SER A 180 6.50 22.04 -2.75
N LEU A 181 5.79 21.09 -3.39
CA LEU A 181 4.94 21.35 -4.55
C LEU A 181 3.80 22.32 -4.23
N ALA A 182 3.11 22.12 -3.10
CA ALA A 182 2.06 23.03 -2.64
C ALA A 182 2.59 24.45 -2.40
N SER A 183 3.81 24.57 -1.86
CA SER A 183 4.45 25.86 -1.62
C SER A 183 4.78 26.57 -2.95
N VAL A 184 5.32 25.84 -3.92
CA VAL A 184 5.60 26.38 -5.27
C VAL A 184 4.32 26.79 -5.98
N LEU A 185 3.26 25.97 -5.93
CA LEU A 185 1.97 26.32 -6.53
C LEU A 185 1.36 27.58 -5.89
N THR A 186 1.43 27.71 -4.58
CA THR A 186 0.95 28.90 -3.85
C THR A 186 1.73 30.14 -4.28
N TRP A 187 3.05 30.02 -4.42
CA TRP A 187 3.89 31.10 -4.92
C TRP A 187 3.55 31.48 -6.36
N ILE A 188 3.34 30.51 -7.25
CA ILE A 188 2.91 30.76 -8.65
C ILE A 188 1.55 31.45 -8.69
N ILE A 189 0.60 31.06 -7.85
CA ILE A 189 -0.72 31.71 -7.80
C ILE A 189 -0.59 33.15 -7.29
N SER A 190 0.28 33.42 -6.31
CA SER A 190 0.47 34.77 -5.77
C SER A 190 1.08 35.78 -6.76
N ILE A 191 1.75 35.29 -7.82
CA ILE A 191 2.32 36.17 -8.86
C ILE A 191 1.36 36.43 -10.02
N ILE A 192 0.22 35.72 -10.11
CA ILE A 192 -0.79 35.99 -11.14
C ILE A 192 -1.55 37.24 -10.71
N PRO A 193 -1.40 38.39 -11.41
CA PRO A 193 -2.11 39.60 -11.04
C PRO A 193 -3.62 39.34 -11.13
N GLU A 194 -4.35 39.71 -10.08
CA GLU A 194 -5.81 39.68 -10.11
C GLU A 194 -6.25 40.49 -11.34
N ARG A 195 -6.78 39.80 -12.36
CA ARG A 195 -7.54 40.49 -13.39
C ARG A 195 -8.74 41.07 -12.67
N LYS A 196 -8.65 42.35 -12.31
CA LYS A 196 -9.82 43.14 -11.96
C LYS A 196 -10.76 43.05 -13.15
N HIS A 197 -11.75 42.16 -13.05
CA HIS A 197 -12.88 42.17 -13.95
C HIS A 197 -13.58 43.50 -13.69
N GLY A 198 -13.25 44.50 -14.50
CA GLY A 198 -13.94 45.78 -14.51
C GLY A 198 -15.39 45.52 -14.86
N CYS A 199 -16.26 45.66 -13.86
CA CYS A 199 -17.66 46.01 -14.08
C CYS A 199 -17.73 47.50 -14.43
#